data_AF-A0A1L9P3N0-F1
#
_entry.id   AF-A0A1L9P3N0-F1
#
_cell.length_a   1.000
_cell.length_b   1.000
_cell.length_c   1.000
_cell.angle_alpha   90.00
_cell.angle_beta   90.00
_cell.angle_gamma   90.00
#
_symmetry.space_group_name_H-M   'P 1'
#
loop_
_entity.id
_entity.type
_entity.pdbx_description
1 polymer ?
#
loop_
_entity_poly.entity_id
_entity_poly.type
_entity_poly.pdbx_seq_one_letter_code
_entity_poly.pdbx_strand_id
1 'polypeptide(L)'
;MQHSIMLSVFREAGLFNEQYILARHDAKGAIPSSWLRRESLKRLAYFAFRLDIYFYFLRGYRPMLRYDEFCLTLPCSERLWEAQTAEEWHKVKLIESRKRNPMYFTHLVDQAMDQNCRATLPPLLEDEYLYGLCAMQAWLWQDAQRHRSRTESAGVRSNLQSKTPASFSRSSEFWTKQLTLWKEGYRDRVLGPELSSKGHRETLEISAIPLYHLSQIVLAANVETLKELATDSRLRPYSGTFRRQLESSTLRWVQTPDARLAVWHAAKILKLLRDKFCQQDTQGNNPSSTIPHIGLIASIALYEAGLVVWAYARSVQVCDACSMGSSLQAASDSLESFELFGMEQDEPFRHWLEHGGRELMDGRSVCACNLSSLVGLYEAVLLRCGSQWRCVSQMAQSLSQLKQGD
;
A
#
# COMPACT_ATOMS: atom_id res chain seq x y z
N MET A 1 -17.56 -7.28 -10.86
CA MET A 1 -18.53 -6.92 -11.90
C MET A 1 -18.89 -5.43 -11.88
N GLN A 2 -19.31 -4.82 -10.76
CA GLN A 2 -19.68 -3.39 -10.73
C GLN A 2 -18.50 -2.43 -11.02
N HIS A 3 -17.31 -2.69 -10.46
CA HIS A 3 -16.09 -1.87 -10.69
C HIS A 3 -15.66 -1.82 -12.16
N SER A 4 -15.58 -2.98 -12.83
CA SER A 4 -15.18 -3.08 -14.24
C SER A 4 -16.16 -2.35 -15.18
N ILE A 5 -17.46 -2.37 -14.86
CA ILE A 5 -18.48 -1.63 -15.61
C ILE A 5 -18.27 -0.13 -15.43
N MET A 6 -18.06 0.35 -14.21
CA MET A 6 -17.78 1.77 -13.93
C MET A 6 -16.57 2.28 -14.73
N LEU A 7 -15.47 1.52 -14.75
CA LEU A 7 -14.28 1.90 -15.52
C LEU A 7 -14.54 1.93 -17.03
N SER A 8 -15.38 1.02 -17.53
CA SER A 8 -15.76 1.00 -18.95
C SER A 8 -16.57 2.26 -19.32
N VAL A 9 -17.53 2.66 -18.49
CA VAL A 9 -18.28 3.90 -18.65
C VAL A 9 -17.35 5.12 -18.64
N PHE A 10 -16.34 5.15 -17.76
CA PHE A 10 -15.36 6.25 -17.75
C PHE A 10 -14.50 6.31 -19.02
N ARG A 11 -14.13 5.16 -19.59
CA ARG A 11 -13.43 5.11 -20.88
C ARG A 11 -14.30 5.62 -22.02
N GLU A 12 -15.54 5.16 -22.11
CA GLU A 12 -16.51 5.60 -23.12
C GLU A 12 -16.84 7.11 -22.99
N ALA A 13 -16.80 7.63 -21.76
CA ALA A 13 -16.94 9.05 -21.50
C ALA A 13 -15.70 9.89 -21.87
N GLY A 14 -14.58 9.27 -22.26
CA GLY A 14 -13.33 9.97 -22.58
C GLY A 14 -12.68 10.61 -21.35
N LEU A 15 -12.96 10.10 -20.14
CA LEU A 15 -12.55 10.73 -18.88
C LEU A 15 -11.02 10.80 -18.71
N PHE A 16 -10.28 9.90 -19.36
CA PHE A 16 -8.82 9.79 -19.25
C PHE A 16 -8.07 10.56 -20.34
N ASN A 17 -8.74 11.39 -21.13
CA ASN A 17 -8.11 12.16 -22.20
C ASN A 17 -8.52 13.64 -22.15
N GLU A 18 -7.52 14.51 -22.00
CA GLU A 18 -7.73 15.94 -21.81
C GLU A 18 -8.38 16.60 -23.02
N GLN A 19 -8.06 16.16 -24.25
CA GLN A 19 -8.67 16.70 -25.47
C GLN A 19 -10.17 16.39 -25.54
N TYR A 20 -10.60 15.21 -25.08
CA TYR A 20 -12.03 14.86 -25.00
C TYR A 20 -12.75 15.69 -23.95
N ILE A 21 -12.13 15.92 -22.79
CA ILE A 21 -12.66 16.79 -21.75
C ILE A 21 -12.84 18.22 -22.28
N LEU A 22 -11.90 18.71 -23.10
CA LEU A 22 -11.97 20.02 -23.75
C LEU A 22 -13.06 20.06 -24.83
N ALA A 23 -13.10 19.07 -25.72
CA ALA A 23 -14.01 19.04 -26.88
C ALA A 23 -15.49 18.91 -26.49
N ARG A 24 -15.81 18.21 -25.39
CA ARG A 24 -17.17 18.10 -24.88
C ARG A 24 -17.70 19.37 -24.22
N HIS A 25 -16.84 20.37 -24.00
CA HIS A 25 -17.23 21.60 -23.31
C HIS A 25 -17.31 22.78 -24.29
N ASP A 26 -18.54 23.14 -24.66
CA ASP A 26 -18.84 24.36 -25.42
C ASP A 26 -18.40 25.60 -24.62
N ALA A 27 -17.57 26.47 -25.21
CA ALA A 27 -17.00 27.66 -24.56
C ALA A 27 -18.02 28.77 -24.22
N LYS A 28 -19.32 28.48 -24.22
CA LYS A 28 -20.42 29.44 -24.04
C LYS A 28 -20.66 29.84 -22.58
N GLY A 29 -20.02 29.18 -21.62
CA GLY A 29 -20.04 29.56 -20.20
C GLY A 29 -18.93 30.53 -19.83
N ALA A 30 -19.14 31.35 -18.79
CA ALA A 30 -18.07 32.18 -18.23
C ALA A 30 -16.84 31.32 -17.89
N ILE A 31 -15.64 31.81 -18.23
CA ILE A 31 -14.35 31.09 -18.12
C ILE A 31 -14.14 30.37 -16.75
N PRO A 32 -14.59 30.90 -15.59
CA PRO A 32 -14.43 30.20 -14.30
C PRO A 32 -15.18 28.86 -14.19
N SER A 33 -16.41 28.75 -14.71
CA SER A 33 -17.22 27.53 -14.58
C SER A 33 -16.70 26.41 -15.47
N SER A 34 -16.23 26.75 -16.67
CA SER A 34 -15.59 25.80 -17.59
C SER A 34 -14.30 25.21 -17.03
N TRP A 35 -13.49 26.02 -16.34
CA TRP A 35 -12.26 25.53 -15.69
C TRP A 35 -12.60 24.59 -14.54
N LEU A 36 -13.51 24.99 -13.66
CA LEU A 36 -13.92 24.19 -12.50
C LEU A 36 -14.43 22.81 -12.93
N ARG A 37 -15.26 22.75 -13.99
CA ARG A 37 -15.78 21.49 -14.51
C ARG A 37 -14.66 20.59 -15.07
N ARG A 38 -13.71 21.15 -15.82
CA ARG A 38 -12.56 20.39 -16.37
C ARG A 38 -11.68 19.83 -15.26
N GLU A 39 -11.38 20.63 -14.25
CA GLU A 39 -10.60 20.21 -13.11
C GLU A 39 -11.35 19.16 -12.26
N SER A 40 -12.68 19.28 -12.12
CA SER A 40 -13.51 18.26 -11.47
C SER A 40 -13.40 16.90 -12.16
N LEU A 41 -13.49 16.88 -13.51
CA LEU A 41 -13.40 15.65 -14.30
C LEU A 41 -12.00 15.05 -14.22
N LYS A 42 -10.96 15.88 -14.27
CA LYS A 42 -9.58 15.44 -14.08
C LYS A 42 -9.39 14.77 -12.72
N ARG A 43 -9.82 15.42 -11.63
CA ARG A 43 -9.75 14.86 -10.27
C ARG A 43 -10.55 13.57 -10.13
N LEU A 44 -11.71 13.47 -10.79
CA LEU A 44 -12.49 12.23 -10.84
C LEU A 44 -11.70 11.10 -11.52
N ALA A 45 -10.98 11.38 -12.62
CA ALA A 45 -10.14 10.41 -13.30
C ALA A 45 -9.05 9.83 -12.38
N TYR A 46 -8.32 10.70 -11.67
CA TYR A 46 -7.28 10.29 -10.71
C TYR A 46 -7.86 9.59 -9.47
N PHE A 47 -9.05 9.97 -9.03
CA PHE A 47 -9.75 9.25 -7.97
C PHE A 47 -10.16 7.84 -8.42
N ALA A 48 -10.68 7.69 -9.64
CA ALA A 48 -10.99 6.39 -10.23
C ALA A 48 -9.73 5.52 -10.36
N PHE A 49 -8.59 6.13 -10.67
CA PHE A 49 -7.30 5.46 -10.71
C PHE A 49 -6.90 4.87 -9.35
N ARG A 50 -6.96 5.70 -8.29
CA ARG A 50 -6.69 5.25 -6.92
C ARG A 50 -7.64 4.13 -6.50
N LEU A 51 -8.94 4.29 -6.79
CA LEU A 51 -9.93 3.27 -6.46
C LEU A 51 -9.66 1.93 -7.15
N ASP A 52 -9.24 1.94 -8.43
CA ASP A 52 -8.87 0.71 -9.13
C ASP A 52 -7.75 -0.04 -8.40
N ILE A 53 -6.72 0.68 -7.95
CA ILE A 53 -5.64 0.12 -7.14
C ILE A 53 -6.16 -0.42 -5.80
N TYR A 54 -7.06 0.30 -5.14
CA TYR A 54 -7.60 -0.15 -3.85
C TYR A 54 -8.45 -1.41 -4.02
N PHE A 55 -9.22 -1.52 -5.11
CA PHE A 55 -9.96 -2.73 -5.44
C PHE A 55 -9.06 -3.91 -5.77
N TYR A 56 -7.90 -3.67 -6.41
CA TYR A 56 -6.88 -4.69 -6.59
C TYR A 56 -6.48 -5.29 -5.24
N PHE A 57 -6.03 -4.48 -4.28
CA PHE A 57 -5.62 -5.01 -2.98
C PHE A 57 -6.78 -5.65 -2.21
N LEU A 58 -7.96 -5.02 -2.24
CA LEU A 58 -9.14 -5.51 -1.52
C LEU A 58 -9.66 -6.86 -2.03
N ARG A 59 -9.61 -7.09 -3.35
CA ARG A 59 -10.24 -8.25 -3.99
C ARG A 59 -9.27 -9.25 -4.62
N GLY A 60 -7.99 -8.90 -4.73
CA GLY A 60 -6.97 -9.70 -5.41
C GLY A 60 -7.02 -9.60 -6.95
N TYR A 61 -7.87 -8.75 -7.52
CA TYR A 61 -7.96 -8.60 -8.98
C TYR A 61 -6.81 -7.77 -9.54
N ARG A 62 -6.31 -8.12 -10.72
CA ARG A 62 -5.33 -7.28 -11.43
C ARG A 62 -5.81 -5.81 -11.55
N PRO A 63 -4.94 -4.81 -11.33
CA PRO A 63 -5.24 -3.42 -11.69
C PRO A 63 -5.71 -3.30 -13.15
N MET A 64 -6.87 -2.68 -13.35
CA MET A 64 -7.52 -2.59 -14.65
C MET A 64 -7.16 -1.32 -15.41
N LEU A 65 -6.73 -0.28 -14.71
CA LEU A 65 -6.23 0.96 -15.28
C LEU A 65 -4.71 0.95 -15.26
N ARG A 66 -4.12 1.38 -16.38
CA ARG A 66 -2.69 1.65 -16.48
C ARG A 66 -2.44 3.14 -16.65
N TYR A 67 -1.28 3.62 -16.20
CA TYR A 67 -0.95 5.04 -16.29
C TYR A 67 -0.85 5.53 -17.75
N ASP A 68 -0.50 4.66 -18.70
CA ASP A 68 -0.45 4.93 -20.14
C ASP A 68 -1.83 5.21 -20.75
N GLU A 69 -2.92 4.89 -20.05
CA GLU A 69 -4.27 5.30 -20.46
C GLU A 69 -4.58 6.77 -20.10
N PHE A 70 -3.78 7.39 -19.23
CA PHE A 70 -4.03 8.73 -18.70
C PHE A 70 -3.33 9.80 -19.53
N CYS A 71 -3.98 10.20 -20.62
CA CYS A 71 -3.62 11.38 -21.41
C CYS A 71 -4.12 12.67 -20.73
N LEU A 72 -3.74 12.85 -19.45
CA LEU A 72 -4.15 13.98 -18.60
C LEU A 72 -2.93 14.67 -17.99
N THR A 73 -2.98 15.99 -17.92
CA THR A 73 -2.12 16.75 -17.00
C THR A 73 -2.50 16.48 -15.55
N LEU A 74 -1.53 16.63 -14.64
CA LEU A 74 -1.76 16.49 -13.20
C LEU A 74 -2.82 17.50 -12.70
N PRO A 75 -3.55 17.17 -11.62
CA PRO A 75 -4.46 18.12 -10.97
C PRO A 75 -3.74 19.35 -10.46
N CYS A 76 -4.47 20.45 -10.32
CA CYS A 76 -3.91 21.62 -9.64
C CYS A 76 -3.67 21.34 -8.15
N SER A 77 -2.97 22.24 -7.47
CA SER A 77 -2.80 22.14 -6.01
C SER A 77 -4.14 22.12 -5.27
N GLU A 78 -4.18 21.48 -4.09
CA GLU A 78 -5.36 21.47 -3.22
C GLU A 78 -5.76 22.89 -2.82
N ARG A 79 -4.79 23.74 -2.47
CA ARG A 79 -5.07 25.13 -2.12
C ARG A 79 -5.69 25.92 -3.28
N LEU A 80 -5.27 25.67 -4.53
CA LEU A 80 -5.88 26.32 -5.70
C LEU A 80 -7.31 25.82 -5.94
N TRP A 81 -7.56 24.54 -5.66
CA TRP A 81 -8.89 23.91 -5.80
C TRP A 81 -9.88 24.41 -4.74
N GLU A 82 -9.42 24.61 -3.51
CA GLU A 82 -10.24 25.03 -2.38
C GLU A 82 -10.41 26.56 -2.25
N ALA A 83 -9.74 27.33 -3.11
CA ALA A 83 -9.81 28.79 -3.09
C ALA A 83 -11.27 29.27 -3.21
N GLN A 84 -11.74 30.01 -2.20
CA GLN A 84 -13.13 30.47 -2.13
C GLN A 84 -13.37 31.79 -2.85
N THR A 85 -12.31 32.59 -3.05
CA THR A 85 -12.38 33.90 -3.71
C THR A 85 -11.52 33.93 -4.97
N ALA A 86 -11.92 34.75 -5.93
CA ALA A 86 -11.15 34.93 -7.18
C ALA A 86 -9.74 35.50 -6.91
N GLU A 87 -9.60 36.35 -5.90
CA GLU A 87 -8.33 36.94 -5.47
C GLU A 87 -7.38 35.88 -4.92
N GLU A 88 -7.87 35.01 -4.03
CA GLU A 88 -7.08 33.89 -3.51
C GLU A 88 -6.70 32.94 -4.65
N TRP A 89 -7.66 32.57 -5.50
CA TRP A 89 -7.41 31.70 -6.64
C TRP A 89 -6.30 32.26 -7.54
N HIS A 90 -6.34 33.56 -7.87
CA HIS A 90 -5.33 34.21 -8.70
C HIS A 90 -3.95 34.21 -8.01
N LYS A 91 -3.91 34.52 -6.71
CA LYS A 91 -2.68 34.50 -5.91
C LYS A 91 -2.04 33.11 -5.88
N VAL A 92 -2.81 32.07 -5.57
CA VAL A 92 -2.30 30.70 -5.49
C VAL A 92 -1.88 30.20 -6.86
N LYS A 93 -2.65 30.50 -7.91
CA LYS A 93 -2.29 30.14 -9.29
C LYS A 93 -0.97 30.76 -9.72
N LEU A 94 -0.70 32.01 -9.33
CA LEU A 94 0.57 32.67 -9.63
C LEU A 94 1.75 31.99 -8.91
N ILE A 95 1.57 31.58 -7.65
CA ILE A 95 2.58 30.82 -6.90
C ILE A 95 2.84 29.47 -7.59
N GLU A 96 1.79 28.72 -7.90
CA GLU A 96 1.88 27.41 -8.54
C GLU A 96 2.57 27.52 -9.91
N SER A 97 2.18 28.48 -10.75
CA SER A 97 2.75 28.67 -12.10
C SER A 97 4.22 29.08 -12.09
N ARG A 98 4.71 29.71 -11.01
CA ARG A 98 6.13 30.07 -10.86
C ARG A 98 6.99 28.88 -10.46
N LYS A 99 6.41 27.93 -9.73
CA LYS A 99 7.14 26.79 -9.15
C LYS A 99 6.98 25.51 -9.97
N ARG A 100 5.91 25.38 -10.75
CA ARG A 100 5.53 24.16 -11.47
C ARG A 100 4.98 24.50 -12.85
N ASN A 101 5.34 23.66 -13.82
CA ASN A 101 4.73 23.67 -15.15
C ASN A 101 3.78 22.46 -15.28
N PRO A 102 2.63 22.60 -15.98
CA PRO A 102 1.77 21.47 -16.28
C PRO A 102 2.55 20.39 -17.03
N MET A 103 2.45 19.16 -16.55
CA MET A 103 3.08 17.99 -17.16
C MET A 103 2.03 16.88 -17.29
N TYR A 104 2.06 16.14 -18.39
CA TYR A 104 1.24 14.94 -18.53
C TYR A 104 1.71 13.86 -17.57
N PHE A 105 0.77 13.14 -16.99
CA PHE A 105 1.07 12.09 -16.03
C PHE A 105 1.89 10.95 -16.61
N THR A 106 1.66 10.60 -17.88
CA THR A 106 2.49 9.62 -18.60
C THR A 106 3.96 10.02 -18.63
N HIS A 107 4.26 11.26 -19.03
CA HIS A 107 5.63 11.78 -19.03
C HIS A 107 6.26 11.79 -17.64
N LEU A 108 5.50 12.17 -16.60
CA LEU A 108 5.97 12.11 -15.22
C LEU A 108 6.41 10.70 -14.83
N VAL A 109 5.56 9.71 -15.09
CA VAL A 109 5.82 8.32 -14.72
C VAL A 109 6.98 7.75 -15.53
N ASP A 110 7.05 8.02 -16.83
CA ASP A 110 8.15 7.55 -17.67
C ASP A 110 9.50 8.10 -17.19
N GLN A 111 9.58 9.40 -16.87
CA GLN A 111 10.78 10.03 -16.30
C GLN A 111 11.11 9.51 -14.90
N ALA A 112 10.09 9.24 -14.08
CA ALA A 112 10.29 8.68 -12.75
C ALA A 112 10.88 7.28 -12.74
N MET A 113 10.50 6.48 -13.75
CA MET A 113 10.92 5.10 -13.91
C MET A 113 12.29 4.97 -14.60
N ASP A 114 12.72 6.00 -15.35
CA ASP A 114 14.07 6.11 -15.89
C ASP A 114 15.03 6.67 -14.84
N GLN A 115 16.00 5.86 -14.41
CA GLN A 115 17.00 6.25 -13.41
C GLN A 115 17.86 7.45 -13.88
N ASN A 116 18.03 7.65 -15.18
CA ASN A 116 18.83 8.74 -15.73
C ASN A 116 18.08 10.07 -15.74
N CYS A 117 16.75 10.04 -15.86
CA CYS A 117 15.91 11.23 -15.94
C CYS A 117 15.26 11.60 -14.59
N ARG A 118 15.39 10.76 -13.57
CA ARG A 118 14.74 11.01 -12.28
C ARG A 118 15.19 12.32 -11.61
N ALA A 119 16.47 12.68 -11.74
CA ALA A 119 17.00 13.93 -11.20
C ALA A 119 16.41 15.18 -11.86
N THR A 120 15.77 15.03 -13.02
CA THR A 120 15.11 16.13 -13.74
C THR A 120 13.62 16.25 -13.42
N LEU A 121 13.08 15.39 -12.55
CA LEU A 121 11.68 15.49 -12.12
C LEU A 121 11.44 16.85 -11.45
N PRO A 122 10.32 17.52 -11.77
CA PRO A 122 9.95 18.73 -11.06
C PRO A 122 9.60 18.39 -9.59
N PRO A 123 9.66 19.38 -8.69
CA PRO A 123 9.14 19.21 -7.34
C PRO A 123 7.66 18.78 -7.39
N LEU A 124 7.33 17.69 -6.69
CA LEU A 124 6.01 17.08 -6.71
C LEU A 124 5.22 17.42 -5.44
N LEU A 125 3.89 17.48 -5.59
CA LEU A 125 2.95 17.53 -4.48
C LEU A 125 2.66 16.13 -3.92
N GLU A 126 2.12 16.10 -2.71
CA GLU A 126 1.80 14.86 -1.99
C GLU A 126 0.84 13.94 -2.78
N ASP A 127 -0.15 14.50 -3.49
CA ASP A 127 -1.06 13.74 -4.35
C ASP A 127 -0.33 13.06 -5.50
N GLU A 128 0.65 13.74 -6.09
CA GLU A 128 1.39 13.30 -7.26
C GLU A 128 2.30 12.12 -6.92
N TYR A 129 2.89 12.15 -5.73
CA TYR A 129 3.55 10.98 -5.18
C TYR A 129 2.56 9.82 -4.96
N LEU A 130 1.37 10.07 -4.43
CA LEU A 130 0.39 8.98 -4.32
C LEU A 130 0.01 8.39 -5.69
N TYR A 131 -0.18 9.23 -6.71
CA TYR A 131 -0.48 8.76 -8.07
C TYR A 131 0.68 7.98 -8.69
N GLY A 132 1.93 8.38 -8.46
CA GLY A 132 3.09 7.61 -8.93
C GLY A 132 3.18 6.23 -8.27
N LEU A 133 2.89 6.12 -6.97
CA LEU A 133 2.77 4.81 -6.32
C LEU A 133 1.67 3.98 -6.96
N CYS A 134 0.51 4.56 -7.26
CA CYS A 134 -0.57 3.88 -7.98
C CYS A 134 -0.14 3.41 -9.38
N ALA A 135 0.62 4.23 -10.12
CA ALA A 135 1.12 3.90 -11.46
C ALA A 135 1.98 2.63 -11.49
N MET A 136 2.81 2.43 -10.46
CA MET A 136 3.71 1.28 -10.38
C MET A 136 2.96 -0.04 -10.14
N GLN A 137 1.74 -0.02 -9.60
CA GLN A 137 1.06 -1.23 -9.11
C GLN A 137 0.72 -2.25 -10.19
N ALA A 138 0.30 -1.79 -11.37
CA ALA A 138 -0.06 -2.69 -12.46
C ALA A 138 1.13 -3.53 -12.95
N TRP A 139 2.31 -2.91 -13.02
CA TRP A 139 3.54 -3.59 -13.39
C TRP A 139 4.11 -4.44 -12.26
N LEU A 140 4.10 -3.91 -11.04
CA LEU A 140 4.53 -4.65 -9.85
C LEU A 140 3.73 -5.93 -9.69
N TRP A 141 2.41 -5.88 -9.84
CA TRP A 141 1.56 -7.08 -9.84
C TRP A 141 1.99 -8.06 -10.93
N GLN A 142 2.20 -7.58 -12.16
CA GLN A 142 2.56 -8.44 -13.28
C GLN A 142 3.89 -9.16 -13.06
N ASP A 143 4.91 -8.45 -12.57
CA ASP A 143 6.22 -9.03 -12.28
C ASP A 143 6.17 -9.94 -11.06
N ALA A 144 5.45 -9.58 -10.00
CA ALA A 144 5.25 -10.45 -8.85
C ALA A 144 4.61 -11.78 -9.25
N GLN A 145 3.59 -11.78 -10.12
CA GLN A 145 2.96 -13.00 -10.61
C GLN A 145 3.93 -13.86 -11.44
N ARG A 146 4.73 -13.25 -12.32
CA ARG A 146 5.74 -13.97 -13.11
C ARG A 146 6.80 -14.63 -12.24
N HIS A 147 7.30 -13.93 -11.22
CA HIS A 147 8.28 -14.48 -10.29
C HIS A 147 7.71 -15.68 -9.52
N ARG A 148 6.46 -15.57 -9.06
CA ARG A 148 5.76 -16.67 -8.37
C ARG A 148 5.62 -17.91 -9.26
N SER A 149 5.14 -17.75 -10.49
CA SER A 149 4.99 -18.88 -11.43
C SER A 149 6.32 -19.58 -11.73
N ARG A 150 7.43 -18.84 -11.80
CA ARG A 150 8.77 -19.41 -12.01
C ARG A 150 9.24 -20.24 -10.82
N THR A 151 9.05 -19.74 -9.60
CA THR A 151 9.44 -20.46 -8.37
C THR A 151 8.64 -21.75 -8.19
N GLU A 152 7.35 -21.73 -8.52
CA GLU A 152 6.49 -22.93 -8.47
C GLU A 152 6.87 -23.94 -9.57
N SER A 153 7.15 -23.47 -10.78
CA SER A 153 7.54 -24.32 -11.91
C SER A 153 8.94 -24.89 -11.78
N ALA A 154 9.86 -24.25 -11.05
CA ALA A 154 11.20 -24.78 -10.80
C ALA A 154 11.18 -26.11 -10.01
N GLY A 155 10.09 -26.39 -9.27
CA GLY A 155 9.86 -27.69 -8.61
C GLY A 155 9.36 -28.80 -9.55
N VAL A 156 8.88 -28.44 -10.75
CA VAL A 156 8.39 -29.38 -11.77
C VAL A 156 9.37 -29.39 -12.92
N ARG A 157 10.17 -30.45 -13.06
CA ARG A 157 11.06 -30.65 -14.22
C ARG A 157 10.24 -30.67 -15.51
N SER A 158 10.04 -29.51 -16.14
CA SER A 158 9.46 -29.42 -17.47
C SER A 158 10.60 -29.35 -18.50
N ASN A 159 10.60 -30.29 -19.45
CA ASN A 159 11.55 -30.34 -20.56
C ASN A 159 11.27 -29.27 -21.64
N LEU A 160 10.28 -28.40 -21.43
CA LEU A 160 10.02 -27.26 -22.30
C LEU A 160 10.83 -26.07 -21.79
N GLN A 161 11.96 -25.78 -22.43
CA GLN A 161 12.62 -24.48 -22.32
C GLN A 161 11.66 -23.41 -22.82
N SER A 162 10.90 -22.77 -21.92
CA SER A 162 10.11 -21.60 -22.27
C SER A 162 11.08 -20.45 -22.53
N LYS A 163 11.38 -20.22 -23.81
CA LYS A 163 12.00 -19.00 -24.31
C LYS A 163 11.00 -17.83 -24.19
N THR A 164 10.41 -17.61 -23.02
CA THR A 164 9.79 -16.31 -22.73
C THR A 164 10.94 -15.30 -22.58
N PRO A 165 10.92 -14.17 -23.30
CA PRO A 165 11.98 -13.18 -23.17
C PRO A 165 12.02 -12.70 -21.71
N ALA A 166 13.09 -13.04 -20.99
CA ALA A 166 13.40 -12.48 -19.67
C ALA A 166 13.57 -10.94 -19.73
N SER A 167 13.65 -10.37 -20.93
CA SER A 167 13.96 -8.97 -21.26
C SER A 167 13.01 -7.91 -20.68
N PHE A 168 11.82 -8.26 -20.20
CA PHE A 168 10.83 -7.26 -19.74
C PHE A 168 10.41 -7.40 -18.27
N SER A 169 10.90 -8.40 -17.55
CA SER A 169 10.56 -8.58 -16.13
C SER A 169 11.64 -7.95 -15.26
N ARG A 170 11.24 -7.04 -14.36
CA ARG A 170 12.17 -6.41 -13.42
C ARG A 170 12.34 -7.27 -12.16
N SER A 171 13.48 -7.15 -11.50
CA SER A 171 13.74 -7.87 -10.23
C SER A 171 12.95 -7.26 -9.07
N SER A 172 12.79 -8.04 -7.99
CA SER A 172 12.23 -7.51 -6.73
C SER A 172 13.05 -6.32 -6.22
N GLU A 173 14.39 -6.42 -6.26
CA GLU A 173 15.33 -5.35 -5.87
C GLU A 173 15.10 -4.05 -6.66
N PHE A 174 14.85 -4.14 -7.97
CA PHE A 174 14.52 -2.97 -8.78
C PHE A 174 13.25 -2.29 -8.25
N TRP A 175 12.19 -3.06 -8.01
CA TRP A 175 10.93 -2.49 -7.52
C TRP A 175 11.07 -1.91 -6.12
N THR A 176 11.76 -2.60 -5.21
CA THR A 176 12.06 -2.09 -3.88
C THR A 176 12.81 -0.75 -3.96
N LYS A 177 13.84 -0.65 -4.79
CA LYS A 177 14.58 0.61 -5.00
C LYS A 177 13.66 1.72 -5.53
N GLN A 178 12.83 1.43 -6.55
CA GLN A 178 11.92 2.44 -7.12
C GLN A 178 10.89 2.95 -6.11
N LEU A 179 10.27 2.03 -5.36
CA LEU A 179 9.31 2.37 -4.30
C LEU A 179 9.97 3.20 -3.20
N THR A 180 11.18 2.84 -2.76
CA THR A 180 11.91 3.56 -1.70
C THR A 180 12.26 4.97 -2.13
N LEU A 181 12.82 5.14 -3.34
CA LEU A 181 13.11 6.47 -3.90
C LEU A 181 11.86 7.34 -3.97
N TRP A 182 10.69 6.73 -4.19
CA TRP A 182 9.43 7.45 -4.30
C TRP A 182 8.87 7.86 -2.94
N LYS A 183 8.96 6.97 -1.94
CA LYS A 183 8.65 7.27 -0.53
C LYS A 183 9.56 8.35 0.05
N GLU A 184 10.85 8.33 -0.28
CA GLU A 184 11.79 9.35 0.17
C GLU A 184 11.45 10.72 -0.42
N GLY A 185 11.10 10.78 -1.70
CA GLY A 185 10.57 11.99 -2.33
C GLY A 185 9.32 12.53 -1.63
N TYR A 186 8.40 11.65 -1.19
CA TYR A 186 7.21 12.09 -0.43
C TYR A 186 7.55 12.83 0.87
N ARG A 187 8.69 12.52 1.52
CA ARG A 187 9.14 13.21 2.73
C ARG A 187 9.68 14.60 2.44
N ASP A 188 10.11 14.85 1.21
CA ASP A 188 10.63 16.13 0.77
C ASP A 188 9.46 17.09 0.46
N ARG A 189 9.00 17.82 1.49
CA ARG A 189 7.81 18.70 1.43
C ARG A 189 8.13 20.12 0.95
N VAL A 190 9.00 20.29 -0.04
CA VAL A 190 9.43 21.61 -0.55
C VAL A 190 8.25 22.50 -0.94
N LEU A 191 7.22 21.92 -1.57
CA LEU A 191 6.05 22.66 -2.05
C LEU A 191 4.85 22.62 -1.11
N GLY A 192 4.75 21.58 -0.28
CA GLY A 192 3.55 21.25 0.49
C GLY A 192 2.94 22.41 1.27
N PRO A 193 3.70 23.12 2.13
CA PRO A 193 3.13 24.16 3.00
C PRO A 193 2.45 25.34 2.28
N GLU A 194 2.89 25.69 1.07
CA GLU A 194 2.33 26.82 0.33
C GLU A 194 1.12 26.43 -0.53
N LEU A 195 1.08 25.17 -0.99
CA LEU A 195 0.12 24.68 -1.99
C LEU A 195 -0.86 23.63 -1.45
N SER A 196 -0.70 23.20 -0.20
CA SER A 196 -1.56 22.21 0.44
C SER A 196 -1.78 22.54 1.91
N SER A 197 -3.02 22.36 2.38
CA SER A 197 -3.33 22.41 3.80
C SER A 197 -2.57 21.34 4.61
N LYS A 198 -2.39 21.56 5.92
CA LYS A 198 -1.79 20.56 6.81
C LYS A 198 -2.63 19.27 6.86
N GLY A 199 -3.95 19.41 6.94
CA GLY A 199 -4.88 18.27 7.03
C GLY A 199 -4.86 17.39 5.77
N HIS A 200 -4.78 17.99 4.58
CA HIS A 200 -4.66 17.24 3.33
C HIS A 200 -3.36 16.44 3.26
N ARG A 201 -2.23 17.04 3.64
CA ARG A 201 -0.93 16.35 3.70
C ARG A 201 -0.92 15.17 4.67
N GLU A 202 -1.56 15.32 5.82
CA GLU A 202 -1.72 14.24 6.80
C GLU A 202 -2.62 13.12 6.27
N THR A 203 -3.70 13.48 5.56
CA THR A 203 -4.63 12.52 4.92
C THR A 203 -3.96 11.72 3.79
N LEU A 204 -3.08 12.37 3.02
CA LEU A 204 -2.30 11.70 2.00
C LEU A 204 -1.19 10.83 2.58
N GLU A 205 -0.60 11.22 3.70
CA GLU A 205 0.46 10.44 4.35
C GLU A 205 -0.08 9.09 4.84
N ILE A 206 -1.28 9.10 5.44
CA ILE A 206 -2.01 7.87 5.81
C ILE A 206 -2.55 7.10 4.59
N SER A 207 -2.34 7.56 3.37
CA SER A 207 -2.66 6.80 2.15
C SER A 207 -1.39 6.28 1.45
N ALA A 208 -0.41 7.16 1.22
CA ALA A 208 0.81 6.89 0.46
C ALA A 208 1.76 5.96 1.20
N ILE A 209 1.98 6.18 2.50
CA ILE A 209 2.93 5.36 3.27
C ILE A 209 2.40 3.92 3.46
N PRO A 210 1.12 3.69 3.79
CA PRO A 210 0.56 2.34 3.77
C PRO A 210 0.60 1.68 2.40
N LEU A 211 0.32 2.41 1.31
CA LEU A 211 0.41 1.88 -0.04
C LEU A 211 1.86 1.46 -0.39
N TYR A 212 2.85 2.25 -0.01
CA TYR A 212 4.27 1.89 -0.15
C TYR A 212 4.58 0.55 0.56
N HIS A 213 4.25 0.45 1.85
CA HIS A 213 4.54 -0.75 2.63
C HIS A 213 3.76 -1.97 2.11
N LEU A 214 2.52 -1.78 1.70
CA LEU A 214 1.71 -2.84 1.11
C LEU A 214 2.29 -3.32 -0.23
N SER A 215 2.85 -2.41 -1.03
CA SER A 215 3.54 -2.76 -2.28
C SER A 215 4.77 -3.64 -2.01
N GLN A 216 5.54 -3.31 -0.96
CA GLN A 216 6.69 -4.13 -0.55
C GLN A 216 6.26 -5.50 -0.02
N ILE A 217 5.15 -5.58 0.74
CA ILE A 217 4.56 -6.86 1.17
C ILE A 217 4.20 -7.73 -0.04
N VAL A 218 3.63 -7.16 -1.10
CA VAL A 218 3.28 -7.93 -2.32
C VAL A 218 4.52 -8.48 -3.03
N LEU A 219 5.64 -7.77 -2.99
CA LEU A 219 6.92 -8.26 -3.51
C LEU A 219 7.48 -9.40 -2.67
N ALA A 220 7.34 -9.31 -1.35
CA ALA A 220 7.96 -10.22 -0.38
C ALA A 220 7.07 -11.41 0.04
N ALA A 221 5.78 -11.41 -0.28
CA ALA A 221 4.84 -12.46 0.12
C ALA A 221 3.79 -12.75 -0.95
N ASN A 222 3.39 -14.03 -1.06
CA ASN A 222 2.20 -14.41 -1.82
C ASN A 222 0.93 -14.19 -0.98
N VAL A 223 0.52 -12.93 -0.87
CA VAL A 223 -0.64 -12.49 -0.07
C VAL A 223 -1.93 -13.22 -0.48
N GLU A 224 -2.06 -13.64 -1.73
CA GLU A 224 -3.22 -14.40 -2.22
C GLU A 224 -3.29 -15.78 -1.56
N THR A 225 -2.17 -16.52 -1.52
CA THR A 225 -2.06 -17.78 -0.76
C THR A 225 -2.39 -17.59 0.72
N LEU A 226 -1.92 -16.48 1.34
CA LEU A 226 -2.19 -16.21 2.75
C LEU A 226 -3.68 -15.93 3.01
N LYS A 227 -4.34 -15.19 2.11
CA LYS A 227 -5.80 -14.94 2.15
C LYS A 227 -6.62 -16.20 1.95
N GLU A 228 -6.26 -17.02 0.96
CA GLU A 228 -6.95 -18.29 0.70
C GLU A 228 -6.89 -19.19 1.93
N LEU A 229 -5.71 -19.31 2.51
CA LEU A 229 -5.48 -20.09 3.73
C LEU A 229 -6.27 -19.54 4.94
N ALA A 230 -6.42 -18.22 5.07
CA ALA A 230 -7.23 -17.59 6.12
C ALA A 230 -8.75 -17.79 5.91
N THR A 231 -9.21 -17.77 4.66
CA THR A 231 -10.65 -17.85 4.32
C THR A 231 -11.19 -19.29 4.25
N ASP A 232 -10.34 -20.28 4.00
CA ASP A 232 -10.66 -21.71 3.95
C ASP A 232 -11.15 -22.28 5.29
N SER A 233 -10.97 -21.56 6.41
CA SER A 233 -11.47 -22.01 7.71
C SER A 233 -12.98 -22.27 7.76
N ARG A 234 -13.83 -21.64 6.90
CA ARG A 234 -15.30 -21.72 7.07
C ARG A 234 -16.19 -21.69 5.81
N LEU A 235 -15.76 -21.14 4.66
CA LEU A 235 -16.69 -20.77 3.57
C LEU A 235 -16.64 -21.65 2.31
N ARG A 236 -15.57 -22.41 2.09
CA ARG A 236 -15.44 -23.36 0.99
C ARG A 236 -14.64 -24.56 1.49
N PRO A 237 -15.23 -25.76 1.63
CA PRO A 237 -14.45 -26.95 1.97
C PRO A 237 -13.58 -27.28 0.75
N TYR A 238 -12.38 -26.71 0.67
CA TYR A 238 -11.39 -27.17 -0.30
C TYR A 238 -10.99 -28.61 0.05
N SER A 239 -10.48 -29.35 -0.94
CA SER A 239 -9.90 -30.66 -0.67
C SER A 239 -8.78 -30.54 0.38
N GLY A 240 -8.70 -31.46 1.34
CA GLY A 240 -7.63 -31.42 2.36
C GLY A 240 -6.22 -31.43 1.76
N THR A 241 -6.05 -31.91 0.53
CA THR A 241 -4.81 -31.83 -0.26
C THR A 241 -4.46 -30.40 -0.65
N PHE A 242 -5.43 -29.58 -1.09
CA PHE A 242 -5.20 -28.18 -1.45
C PHE A 242 -4.79 -27.34 -0.23
N ARG A 243 -5.47 -27.54 0.91
CA ARG A 243 -5.09 -26.85 2.16
C ARG A 243 -3.65 -27.17 2.59
N ARG A 244 -3.28 -28.46 2.59
CA ARG A 244 -1.90 -28.89 2.89
C ARG A 244 -0.88 -28.26 1.94
N GLN A 245 -1.23 -28.08 0.67
CA GLN A 245 -0.37 -27.39 -0.30
C GLN A 245 -0.14 -25.92 0.10
N LEU A 246 -1.20 -25.19 0.46
CA LEU A 246 -1.10 -23.81 0.95
C LEU A 246 -0.24 -23.75 2.21
N GLU A 247 -0.51 -24.60 3.21
CA GLU A 247 0.27 -24.69 4.45
C GLU A 247 1.76 -24.98 4.20
N SER A 248 2.06 -25.95 3.33
CA SER A 248 3.44 -26.29 2.96
C SER A 248 4.16 -25.15 2.24
N SER A 249 3.44 -24.36 1.43
CA SER A 249 3.98 -23.18 0.77
C SER A 249 4.29 -22.07 1.78
N THR A 250 3.36 -21.80 2.70
CA THR A 250 3.55 -20.84 3.79
C THR A 250 4.71 -21.22 4.71
N LEU A 251 4.84 -22.50 5.07
CA LEU A 251 5.95 -22.99 5.90
C LEU A 251 7.31 -22.77 5.23
N ARG A 252 7.42 -23.02 3.93
CA ARG A 252 8.65 -22.72 3.17
C ARG A 252 8.93 -21.23 3.11
N TRP A 253 7.90 -20.41 2.89
CA TRP A 253 8.04 -18.96 2.84
C TRP A 253 8.57 -18.38 4.16
N VAL A 254 8.06 -18.80 5.32
CA VAL A 254 8.48 -18.28 6.64
C VAL A 254 9.98 -18.43 6.90
N GLN A 255 10.65 -19.39 6.26
CA GLN A 255 12.10 -19.60 6.39
C GLN A 255 12.94 -18.59 5.58
N THR A 256 12.31 -17.78 4.73
CA THR A 256 12.99 -16.87 3.80
C THR A 256 13.21 -15.47 4.40
N PRO A 257 14.22 -14.72 3.93
CA PRO A 257 14.37 -13.30 4.25
C PRO A 257 13.15 -12.48 3.79
N ASP A 258 12.49 -12.87 2.70
CA ASP A 258 11.29 -12.20 2.20
C ASP A 258 10.14 -12.24 3.22
N ALA A 259 9.97 -13.36 3.94
CA ALA A 259 8.96 -13.43 5.00
C ALA A 259 9.25 -12.46 6.16
N ARG A 260 10.51 -12.36 6.57
CA ARG A 260 10.97 -11.38 7.58
C ARG A 260 10.71 -9.95 7.11
N LEU A 261 11.05 -9.64 5.86
CA LEU A 261 10.81 -8.32 5.26
C LEU A 261 9.31 -7.98 5.20
N ALA A 262 8.46 -8.94 4.84
CA ALA A 262 7.02 -8.75 4.81
C ALA A 262 6.45 -8.46 6.21
N VAL A 263 6.88 -9.19 7.24
CA VAL A 263 6.48 -8.95 8.64
C VAL A 263 6.98 -7.59 9.13
N TRP A 264 8.18 -7.17 8.74
CA TRP A 264 8.69 -5.84 9.06
C TRP A 264 7.83 -4.73 8.46
N HIS A 265 7.48 -4.81 7.17
CA HIS A 265 6.58 -3.85 6.55
C HIS A 265 5.17 -3.87 7.16
N ALA A 266 4.66 -5.05 7.53
CA ALA A 266 3.40 -5.18 8.24
C ALA A 266 3.43 -4.45 9.59
N ALA A 267 4.52 -4.60 10.35
CA ALA A 267 4.73 -3.88 11.61
C ALA A 267 4.80 -2.36 11.39
N LYS A 268 5.40 -1.87 10.29
CA LYS A 268 5.43 -0.43 9.97
C LYS A 268 4.05 0.15 9.71
N ILE A 269 3.17 -0.59 9.04
CA ILE A 269 1.79 -0.16 8.80
C ILE A 269 1.06 0.00 10.15
N LEU A 270 1.17 -1.00 11.02
CA LEU A 270 0.56 -0.96 12.35
C LEU A 270 1.08 0.23 13.18
N LYS A 271 2.41 0.38 13.27
CA LYS A 271 3.06 1.46 14.01
C LYS A 271 2.58 2.83 13.52
N LEU A 272 2.65 3.06 12.21
CA LEU A 272 2.25 4.33 11.61
C LEU A 272 0.81 4.72 11.98
N LEU A 273 -0.14 3.80 11.79
CA LEU A 273 -1.55 4.08 12.03
C LEU A 273 -1.85 4.24 13.52
N ARG A 274 -1.23 3.42 14.37
CA ARG A 274 -1.35 3.55 15.83
C ARG A 274 -0.83 4.88 16.34
N ASP A 275 0.37 5.30 15.91
CA ASP A 275 0.98 6.55 16.34
C ASP A 275 0.12 7.76 15.92
N LYS A 276 -0.48 7.72 14.72
CA LYS A 276 -1.40 8.76 14.25
C LYS A 276 -2.66 8.86 15.11
N PHE A 277 -3.23 7.73 15.52
CA PHE A 277 -4.36 7.72 16.45
C PHE A 277 -4.01 8.26 17.83
N CYS A 278 -2.86 7.87 18.41
CA CYS A 278 -2.42 8.38 19.70
C CYS A 278 -2.21 9.90 19.69
N GLN A 279 -1.67 10.44 18.59
CA GLN A 279 -1.50 11.90 18.41
C GLN A 279 -2.84 12.64 18.37
N GLN A 280 -3.87 12.05 17.74
CA GLN A 280 -5.22 12.63 17.71
C GLN A 280 -5.88 12.63 19.09
N ASP A 281 -5.78 11.52 19.82
CA ASP A 281 -6.35 11.39 21.17
C ASP A 281 -5.75 12.43 22.13
N THR A 282 -4.46 12.73 21.99
CA THR A 282 -3.73 13.70 22.83
C THR A 282 -4.10 15.16 22.52
N GLN A 283 -4.52 15.45 21.29
CA GLN A 283 -4.82 16.82 20.84
C GLN A 283 -6.24 17.30 21.22
N GLY A 284 -7.04 16.48 21.92
CA GLY A 284 -8.31 16.92 22.51
C GLY A 284 -9.36 17.43 21.50
N ASN A 285 -9.25 17.05 20.23
CA ASN A 285 -10.28 17.39 19.24
C ASN A 285 -11.62 16.81 19.70
N ASN A 286 -12.63 17.67 19.83
CA ASN A 286 -13.99 17.26 20.19
C ASN A 286 -14.44 16.09 19.28
N PRO A 287 -14.94 14.97 19.83
CA PRO A 287 -15.39 13.81 19.06
C PRO A 287 -16.62 14.10 18.17
N SER A 288 -17.15 15.33 18.18
CA SER A 288 -18.37 15.75 17.51
C SER A 288 -18.18 16.36 16.11
N SER A 289 -16.96 16.60 15.65
CA SER A 289 -16.73 17.17 14.32
C SER A 289 -15.57 16.47 13.62
N THR A 290 -15.93 15.54 12.74
CA THR A 290 -15.08 14.78 11.81
C THR A 290 -14.29 13.64 12.44
N ILE A 291 -14.90 12.44 12.42
CA ILE A 291 -14.22 11.15 12.55
C ILE A 291 -12.96 11.19 11.66
N PRO A 292 -11.78 10.77 12.14
CA PRO A 292 -10.60 10.71 11.30
C PRO A 292 -10.89 9.80 10.10
N HIS A 293 -11.08 10.41 8.93
CA HIS A 293 -11.32 9.69 7.68
C HIS A 293 -10.02 8.99 7.29
N ILE A 294 -9.79 7.81 7.87
CA ILE A 294 -8.70 6.96 7.43
C ILE A 294 -9.07 6.43 6.05
N GLY A 295 -8.18 6.70 5.09
CA GLY A 295 -8.38 6.30 3.71
C GLY A 295 -8.54 4.79 3.62
N LEU A 296 -9.43 4.34 2.73
CA LEU A 296 -9.72 2.91 2.50
C LEU A 296 -8.44 2.06 2.31
N ILE A 297 -7.40 2.61 1.68
CA ILE A 297 -6.13 1.93 1.47
C ILE A 297 -5.36 1.64 2.76
N ALA A 298 -5.45 2.51 3.78
CA ALA A 298 -4.84 2.23 5.08
C ALA A 298 -5.55 1.07 5.78
N SER A 299 -6.88 1.01 5.71
CA SER A 299 -7.64 -0.12 6.24
C SER A 299 -7.31 -1.42 5.51
N ILE A 300 -7.21 -1.37 4.18
CA ILE A 300 -6.78 -2.54 3.39
C ILE A 300 -5.37 -2.95 3.80
N ALA A 301 -4.40 -2.03 3.78
CA ALA A 301 -3.01 -2.32 4.13
C ALA A 301 -2.87 -2.91 5.53
N LEU A 302 -3.64 -2.41 6.50
CA LEU A 302 -3.64 -2.92 7.88
C LEU A 302 -4.24 -4.33 7.97
N TYR A 303 -5.29 -4.61 7.20
CA TYR A 303 -5.85 -5.96 7.09
C TYR A 303 -4.84 -6.95 6.49
N GLU A 304 -4.23 -6.59 5.36
CA GLU A 304 -3.21 -7.42 4.70
C GLU A 304 -2.00 -7.66 5.61
N ALA A 305 -1.53 -6.62 6.29
CA ALA A 305 -0.47 -6.71 7.28
C ALA A 305 -0.83 -7.69 8.42
N GLY A 306 -2.07 -7.64 8.91
CA GLY A 306 -2.58 -8.58 9.90
C GLY A 306 -2.58 -10.04 9.41
N LEU A 307 -2.95 -10.28 8.14
CA LEU A 307 -2.88 -11.61 7.54
C LEU A 307 -1.45 -12.13 7.39
N VAL A 308 -0.51 -11.26 7.00
CA VAL A 308 0.91 -11.59 6.92
C VAL A 308 1.45 -12.01 8.29
N VAL A 309 1.18 -11.20 9.32
CA VAL A 309 1.62 -11.51 10.70
C VAL A 309 0.96 -12.77 11.23
N TRP A 310 -0.33 -12.98 10.98
CA TRP A 310 -1.03 -14.21 11.34
C TRP A 310 -0.38 -15.44 10.69
N ALA A 311 -0.20 -15.41 9.36
CA ALA A 311 0.32 -16.53 8.61
C ALA A 311 1.78 -16.85 8.98
N TYR A 312 2.58 -15.82 9.25
CA TYR A 312 3.94 -15.97 9.74
C TYR A 312 3.95 -16.58 11.14
N ALA A 313 3.31 -15.92 12.12
CA ALA A 313 3.33 -16.31 13.52
C ALA A 313 2.79 -17.73 13.75
N ARG A 314 1.70 -18.12 13.07
CA ARG A 314 1.13 -19.48 13.18
C ARG A 314 2.06 -20.57 12.62
N SER A 315 2.91 -20.21 11.66
CA SER A 315 3.73 -21.15 10.90
C SER A 315 5.16 -21.24 11.46
N VAL A 316 5.53 -20.37 12.39
CA VAL A 316 6.73 -20.50 13.21
C VAL A 316 6.49 -21.63 14.22
N GLN A 317 7.07 -22.80 13.94
CA GLN A 317 6.79 -24.05 14.67
C GLN A 317 7.50 -24.17 16.03
N VAL A 318 8.50 -23.31 16.32
CA VAL A 318 9.31 -23.38 17.55
C VAL A 318 9.40 -21.99 18.18
N CYS A 319 8.87 -21.81 19.38
CA CYS A 319 9.12 -20.62 20.21
C CYS A 319 9.87 -21.01 21.48
N ASP A 320 11.21 -21.03 21.42
CA ASP A 320 12.06 -21.33 22.60
C ASP A 320 11.82 -20.34 23.75
N ALA A 321 11.47 -19.09 23.41
CA ALA A 321 11.16 -18.05 24.39
C ALA A 321 9.82 -18.27 25.13
N CYS A 322 8.91 -19.05 24.55
CA CYS A 322 7.58 -19.29 25.09
C CYS A 322 7.48 -20.66 25.77
N SER A 323 8.29 -21.64 25.35
CA SER A 323 8.35 -22.98 25.92
C SER A 323 9.15 -23.04 27.22
N MET A 324 10.14 -22.17 27.41
CA MET A 324 10.86 -22.02 28.68
C MET A 324 10.15 -20.99 29.56
N GLY A 325 9.11 -21.43 30.26
CA GLY A 325 8.40 -20.58 31.21
C GLY A 325 9.33 -19.97 32.26
N SER A 326 9.38 -18.64 32.32
CA SER A 326 9.55 -17.79 33.53
C SER A 326 10.62 -18.12 34.60
N SER A 327 11.54 -19.07 34.43
CA SER A 327 12.40 -19.52 35.57
C SER A 327 13.91 -19.51 35.34
N LEU A 328 14.42 -19.20 34.15
CA LEU A 328 15.88 -19.04 33.95
C LEU A 328 16.17 -17.94 32.91
N GLN A 329 15.89 -16.68 33.25
CA GLN A 329 16.54 -15.53 32.62
C GLN A 329 18.01 -15.48 33.05
N ALA A 330 18.84 -16.41 32.61
CA ALA A 330 20.28 -16.38 32.92
C ALA A 330 21.21 -17.18 31.99
N ALA A 331 20.73 -17.85 30.92
CA ALA A 331 21.62 -18.70 30.11
C ALA A 331 21.29 -18.77 28.60
N SER A 332 20.62 -17.76 28.03
CA SER A 332 20.48 -17.64 26.55
C SER A 332 20.81 -16.22 26.07
N ASP A 333 21.94 -15.68 26.50
CA ASP A 333 22.48 -14.37 26.07
C ASP A 333 22.98 -14.37 24.60
N SER A 334 22.64 -15.36 23.78
CA SER A 334 23.19 -15.54 22.43
C SER A 334 22.19 -15.48 21.27
N LEU A 335 20.90 -15.17 21.51
CA LEU A 335 19.97 -14.83 20.42
C LEU A 335 19.55 -13.36 20.53
N GLU A 336 20.20 -12.51 19.74
CA GLU A 336 19.83 -11.10 19.62
C GLU A 336 18.35 -10.98 19.23
N SER A 337 17.60 -10.20 20.01
CA SER A 337 16.19 -9.91 19.73
C SER A 337 16.09 -8.64 18.89
N PHE A 338 15.23 -8.64 17.88
CA PHE A 338 15.04 -7.53 16.96
C PHE A 338 13.63 -6.93 17.08
N GLU A 339 13.52 -5.68 17.52
CA GLU A 339 12.22 -4.98 17.61
C GLU A 339 11.81 -4.40 16.26
N LEU A 340 10.72 -4.92 15.70
CA LEU A 340 10.21 -4.58 14.37
C LEU A 340 9.76 -3.12 14.26
N PHE A 341 9.46 -2.46 15.38
CA PHE A 341 9.18 -1.04 15.40
C PHE A 341 10.44 -0.15 15.28
N GLY A 342 11.66 -0.71 15.31
CA GLY A 342 12.96 -0.04 15.14
C GLY A 342 13.24 0.58 13.75
N MET A 343 14.43 1.11 13.48
CA MET A 343 14.72 1.79 12.21
C MET A 343 15.25 0.84 11.12
N GLU A 344 15.07 1.21 9.85
CA GLU A 344 15.46 0.40 8.67
C GLU A 344 16.98 0.41 8.40
N GLN A 345 17.71 1.37 8.97
CA GLN A 345 19.08 1.72 8.57
C GLN A 345 20.18 1.14 9.47
N ASP A 346 19.79 0.30 10.43
CA ASP A 346 20.74 -0.21 11.43
C ASP A 346 21.37 -1.51 10.92
N GLU A 347 22.69 -1.72 11.08
CA GLU A 347 23.35 -3.00 10.79
C GLU A 347 22.63 -4.22 11.41
N PRO A 348 22.07 -4.14 12.64
CA PRO A 348 21.19 -5.17 13.20
C PRO A 348 20.01 -5.58 12.31
N PHE A 349 19.43 -4.65 11.54
CA PHE A 349 18.33 -4.97 10.63
C PHE A 349 18.79 -5.85 9.47
N ARG A 350 19.95 -5.56 8.87
CA ARG A 350 20.52 -6.39 7.79
C ARG A 350 20.89 -7.77 8.30
N HIS A 351 21.55 -7.82 9.46
CA HIS A 351 21.94 -9.08 10.09
C HIS A 351 20.71 -9.96 10.39
N TRP A 352 19.66 -9.41 11.01
CA TRP A 352 18.41 -10.13 11.26
C TRP A 352 17.70 -10.52 9.96
N LEU A 353 17.69 -9.65 8.96
CA LEU A 353 17.07 -9.95 7.67
C LEU A 353 17.75 -11.14 6.99
N GLU A 354 19.07 -11.27 7.08
CA GLU A 354 19.83 -12.38 6.48
C GLU A 354 19.77 -13.66 7.30
N HIS A 355 20.04 -13.57 8.60
CA HIS A 355 20.27 -14.73 9.47
C HIS A 355 19.02 -15.15 10.27
N GLY A 356 17.98 -14.32 10.30
CA GLY A 356 16.86 -14.48 11.22
C GLY A 356 17.25 -14.17 12.66
N GLY A 357 16.31 -14.42 13.58
CA GLY A 357 16.53 -14.15 14.99
C GLY A 357 15.20 -14.11 15.73
N ARG A 358 15.20 -13.58 16.95
CA ARG A 358 13.97 -13.39 17.71
C ARG A 358 13.35 -12.03 17.36
N GLU A 359 12.37 -12.00 16.46
CA GLU A 359 11.61 -10.77 16.21
C GLU A 359 10.57 -10.49 17.31
N LEU A 360 10.52 -9.22 17.73
CA LEU A 360 9.54 -8.68 18.64
C LEU A 360 8.68 -7.65 17.89
N MET A 361 7.37 -7.69 18.13
CA MET A 361 6.42 -6.68 17.69
C MET A 361 5.75 -6.10 18.93
N ASP A 362 6.03 -4.84 19.23
CA ASP A 362 5.50 -4.19 20.44
C ASP A 362 5.91 -4.94 21.73
N GLY A 363 7.17 -5.39 21.77
CA GLY A 363 7.72 -6.18 22.87
C GLY A 363 7.25 -7.64 22.93
N ARG A 364 6.47 -8.13 21.95
CA ARG A 364 5.94 -9.50 21.92
C ARG A 364 6.62 -10.33 20.83
N SER A 365 7.08 -11.53 21.15
CA SER A 365 7.62 -12.45 20.15
C SER A 365 6.60 -12.78 19.06
N VAL A 366 7.00 -12.69 17.79
CA VAL A 366 6.12 -12.98 16.64
C VAL A 366 6.01 -14.50 16.42
N CYS A 367 5.17 -15.16 17.23
CA CYS A 367 5.00 -16.60 17.22
C CYS A 367 3.56 -17.01 17.54
N ALA A 368 3.27 -18.31 17.39
CA ALA A 368 1.94 -18.87 17.62
C ALA A 368 1.40 -18.62 19.04
N CYS A 369 2.27 -18.60 20.05
CA CYS A 369 1.87 -18.35 21.44
C CYS A 369 1.28 -16.95 21.65
N ASN A 370 1.73 -15.95 20.89
CA ASN A 370 1.24 -14.58 20.94
C ASN A 370 0.22 -14.27 19.83
N LEU A 371 -0.22 -15.26 19.04
CA LEU A 371 -1.02 -15.06 17.84
C LEU A 371 -2.27 -14.20 18.09
N SER A 372 -3.07 -14.57 19.09
CA SER A 372 -4.30 -13.84 19.45
C SER A 372 -4.01 -12.37 19.79
N SER A 373 -2.92 -12.12 20.52
CA SER A 373 -2.52 -10.75 20.86
C SER A 373 -2.00 -9.98 19.66
N LEU A 374 -1.16 -10.59 18.83
CA LEU A 374 -0.57 -9.93 17.66
C LEU A 374 -1.65 -9.52 16.67
N VAL A 375 -2.52 -10.46 16.29
CA VAL A 375 -3.66 -10.20 15.41
C VAL A 375 -4.63 -9.19 16.05
N GLY A 376 -4.77 -9.23 17.38
CA GLY A 376 -5.58 -8.27 18.13
C GLY A 376 -5.11 -6.81 18.01
N LEU A 377 -3.82 -6.55 17.83
CA LEU A 377 -3.31 -5.20 17.59
C LEU A 377 -3.86 -4.64 16.26
N TYR A 378 -3.84 -5.44 15.20
CA TYR A 378 -4.35 -5.04 13.89
C TYR A 378 -5.88 -4.86 13.89
N GLU A 379 -6.61 -5.78 14.50
CA GLU A 379 -8.08 -5.68 14.64
C GLU A 379 -8.49 -4.43 15.41
N ALA A 380 -7.83 -4.13 16.53
CA ALA A 380 -8.16 -2.96 17.35
C ALA A 380 -8.00 -1.65 16.56
N VAL A 381 -6.91 -1.54 15.79
CA VAL A 381 -6.67 -0.36 14.95
C VAL A 381 -7.68 -0.32 13.78
N LEU A 382 -8.03 -1.44 13.15
CA LEU A 382 -9.08 -1.50 12.11
C LEU A 382 -10.44 -1.01 12.61
N LEU A 383 -10.85 -1.43 13.82
CA LEU A 383 -12.11 -1.01 14.42
C LEU A 383 -12.13 0.51 14.67
N ARG A 384 -10.98 1.11 14.97
CA ARG A 384 -10.82 2.58 15.06
C ARG A 384 -10.83 3.27 13.69
N CYS A 385 -10.31 2.64 12.63
CA CYS A 385 -10.23 3.24 11.29
C CYS A 385 -11.58 3.53 10.65
N GLY A 386 -12.63 2.79 11.02
CA GLY A 386 -13.95 3.06 10.48
C GLY A 386 -14.90 1.87 10.60
N SER A 387 -15.32 1.55 11.82
CA SER A 387 -16.37 0.56 12.11
C SER A 387 -17.70 0.81 11.38
N GLN A 388 -17.92 2.04 10.92
CA GLN A 388 -19.07 2.41 10.08
C GLN A 388 -19.01 1.85 8.65
N TRP A 389 -17.82 1.55 8.14
CA TRP A 389 -17.66 1.00 6.80
C TRP A 389 -17.80 -0.53 6.85
N ARG A 390 -18.85 -1.05 6.22
CA ARG A 390 -19.13 -2.50 6.19
C ARG A 390 -17.93 -3.35 5.77
N CYS A 391 -17.13 -2.88 4.81
CA CYS A 391 -15.93 -3.59 4.38
C CYS A 391 -14.85 -3.66 5.46
N VAL A 392 -14.63 -2.58 6.22
CA VAL A 392 -13.65 -2.53 7.31
C VAL A 392 -14.10 -3.41 8.48
N SER A 393 -15.39 -3.39 8.81
CA SER A 393 -15.94 -4.27 9.84
C SER A 393 -15.84 -5.75 9.46
N GLN A 394 -15.98 -6.09 8.17
CA GLN A 394 -15.73 -7.45 7.67
C GLN A 394 -14.26 -7.85 7.77
N MET A 395 -13.32 -6.94 7.47
CA MET A 395 -11.88 -7.18 7.66
C MET A 395 -11.54 -7.45 9.13
N ALA A 396 -12.05 -6.60 10.03
CA ALA A 396 -11.83 -6.76 11.47
C ALA A 396 -12.42 -8.08 11.97
N GLN A 397 -13.64 -8.43 11.57
CA GLN A 397 -14.26 -9.71 11.90
C GLN A 397 -13.44 -10.90 11.37
N SER A 398 -12.91 -10.80 10.15
CA SER A 398 -12.03 -11.81 9.58
C SER A 398 -10.77 -12.01 10.43
N LEU A 399 -10.08 -10.94 10.85
CA LEU A 399 -8.94 -11.06 11.76
C LEU A 399 -9.33 -11.62 13.14
N SER A 400 -10.48 -11.21 13.66
CA SER A 400 -11.00 -11.69 14.95
C SER A 400 -11.16 -13.21 14.97
N GLN A 401 -11.64 -13.79 13.87
CA GLN A 401 -11.78 -15.24 13.71
C GLN A 401 -10.44 -15.97 13.71
N LEU A 402 -9.38 -15.34 13.19
CA LEU A 402 -8.03 -15.91 13.10
C LEU A 402 -7.26 -15.91 14.43
N LYS A 403 -7.80 -15.27 15.48
CA LYS A 403 -7.20 -15.27 16.83
C LYS A 403 -7.32 -16.61 17.54
N GLN A 404 -8.35 -17.38 17.21
CA GLN A 404 -8.57 -18.73 17.73
C GLN A 404 -7.69 -19.63 16.87
N GLY A 405 -6.53 -20.04 17.38
CA GLY A 405 -5.69 -21.02 16.67
C GLY A 405 -6.50 -22.29 16.45
N ASP A 406 -6.53 -22.78 15.21
CA ASP A 406 -7.09 -24.10 14.88
C ASP A 406 -6.29 -25.22 15.58
#